data_AF-A0A949T2X3-F1
#
_entry.id   AF-A0A949T2X3-F1
#
_cell.length_a   1.000
_cell.length_b   1.000
_cell.length_c   1.000
_cell.angle_alpha   90.00
_cell.angle_beta   90.00
_cell.angle_gamma   90.00
#
_symmetry.space_group_name_H-M   'P 1'
#
loop_
_entity.id
_entity.type
_entity.pdbx_description
1 polymer ?
#
loop_
_entity_poly.entity_id
_entity_poly.type
_entity_poly.pdbx_seq_one_letter_code
_entity_poly.pdbx_strand_id
1 'polypeptide(L)'
;MKFTKNPIALIILAASLTACSGGSNKSTPAAESPKVNVAPIQKNNANTQSENVNSQTGNGSKQSENASSQTHNGSKQSEHASSQTQNGSKQSENTGSQTGNSSTQNSNSQSTNNPTDSKDITNSNDRDNIEYLLDPTKKVKWRQLTAFLDSSETDSANPLKNNGKMAPLGAAAHVNGDLRYSGGDLRKNLDKLDYDPSFLTNAEINPDKLQHSVITDKTGKTVVNTHFVNQTYSSYLSFKAEVPLTSLDDEGKTVKALDAPSAYIAVPTKADKAILDRKVKATYKGHTIGNQNRDNNQFTLGDIQIDADFEKMQISGEITKRNDELLRVRAKFKGAGYKGYTTDPEAAEPGTTDLINPEKMEELYAKHRSLQVKLLPADIKIANGVVSFENNDGALEFEAFNKDKVKTGSYAGIFAGPNAEEIVGEIKAGQNFISFGATEVQK
;
A
#
# COMPACT_ATOMS: atom_id res chain seq x y z
N MET A 1 6.86 -2.82 -57.02
CA MET A 1 7.02 -3.33 -55.65
C MET A 1 8.40 -3.97 -55.52
N LYS A 2 9.31 -3.32 -54.79
CA LYS A 2 10.67 -3.82 -54.50
C LYS A 2 10.84 -3.81 -52.98
N PHE A 3 11.13 -4.97 -52.41
CA PHE A 3 11.52 -5.12 -51.00
C PHE A 3 13.03 -4.89 -50.88
N THR A 4 13.45 -3.95 -50.04
CA THR A 4 14.84 -3.77 -49.62
C THR A 4 15.05 -4.38 -48.23
N LYS A 5 16.02 -5.29 -48.15
CA LYS A 5 16.54 -5.90 -46.92
C LYS A 5 17.58 -4.96 -46.31
N ASN A 6 17.58 -4.79 -44.99
CA ASN A 6 18.72 -4.26 -44.24
C ASN A 6 19.35 -5.37 -43.37
N PRO A 7 20.69 -5.47 -43.30
CA PRO A 7 21.37 -6.51 -42.53
C PRO A 7 21.66 -6.09 -41.08
N ILE A 8 21.73 -7.10 -40.23
CA ILE A 8 22.14 -7.07 -38.82
C ILE A 8 23.67 -6.95 -38.75
N ALA A 9 24.18 -6.00 -37.98
CA ALA A 9 25.60 -5.85 -37.68
C ALA A 9 26.02 -6.78 -36.51
N LEU A 10 27.05 -7.59 -36.77
CA LEU A 10 27.70 -8.49 -35.83
C LEU A 10 28.97 -7.79 -35.29
N ILE A 11 29.07 -7.60 -33.98
CA ILE A 11 30.28 -7.07 -33.34
C ILE A 11 31.14 -8.25 -32.87
N ILE A 12 32.34 -8.37 -33.45
CA ILE A 12 33.39 -9.31 -33.07
C ILE A 12 34.33 -8.59 -32.09
N LEU A 13 34.50 -9.15 -30.88
CA LEU A 13 35.49 -8.69 -29.91
C LEU A 13 36.79 -9.49 -30.13
N ALA A 14 37.86 -8.80 -30.53
CA ALA A 14 39.19 -9.37 -30.70
C ALA A 14 39.97 -9.34 -29.39
N ALA A 15 40.56 -10.49 -29.01
CA ALA A 15 41.49 -10.62 -27.90
C ALA A 15 42.91 -10.26 -28.37
N SER A 16 43.58 -9.37 -27.63
CA SER A 16 45.00 -9.06 -27.79
C SER A 16 45.85 -10.02 -26.95
N LEU A 17 46.72 -10.75 -27.64
CA LEU A 17 47.86 -11.48 -27.08
C LEU A 17 49.03 -10.51 -26.88
N THR A 18 49.65 -10.54 -25.70
CA THR A 18 51.00 -10.00 -25.49
C THR A 18 51.91 -11.12 -25.01
N ALA A 19 52.89 -11.44 -25.86
CA ALA A 19 54.04 -12.26 -25.55
C ALA A 19 55.16 -11.38 -24.98
N CYS A 20 55.89 -11.89 -23.98
CA CYS A 20 57.26 -11.48 -23.68
C CYS A 20 58.09 -12.70 -23.28
N SER A 21 59.32 -12.65 -23.76
CA SER A 21 60.31 -13.72 -23.93
C SER A 21 61.30 -13.83 -22.77
N GLY A 22 61.90 -15.02 -22.62
CA GLY A 22 63.35 -15.15 -22.39
C GLY A 22 63.77 -15.89 -21.12
N GLY A 23 64.65 -16.89 -21.26
CA GLY A 23 65.51 -17.36 -20.16
C GLY A 23 65.83 -18.85 -20.19
N SER A 24 67.05 -19.19 -20.63
CA SER A 24 67.54 -20.55 -20.89
C SER A 24 68.20 -21.25 -19.67
N ASN A 25 68.02 -22.58 -19.63
CA ASN A 25 68.89 -23.66 -19.11
C ASN A 25 69.32 -23.76 -17.62
N LYS A 26 68.86 -24.85 -16.97
CA LYS A 26 69.75 -25.79 -16.25
C LYS A 26 69.07 -27.16 -16.02
N SER A 27 69.85 -28.23 -16.21
CA SER A 27 69.43 -29.63 -16.28
C SER A 27 69.44 -30.37 -14.93
N THR A 28 68.77 -31.56 -14.93
CA THR A 28 68.77 -32.72 -13.99
C THR A 28 67.74 -32.77 -12.84
N PRO A 29 67.33 -33.98 -12.38
CA PRO A 29 67.08 -35.25 -13.07
C PRO A 29 65.62 -35.76 -12.91
N ALA A 30 65.29 -36.81 -13.67
CA ALA A 30 63.98 -37.45 -13.77
C ALA A 30 63.47 -38.03 -12.43
N ALA A 31 62.23 -37.72 -12.09
CA ALA A 31 61.42 -38.41 -11.09
C ALA A 31 60.25 -39.11 -11.81
N GLU A 32 60.02 -40.38 -11.46
CA GLU A 32 58.97 -41.24 -12.02
C GLU A 32 57.56 -40.65 -11.78
N SER A 33 56.79 -40.55 -12.86
CA SER A 33 55.37 -40.18 -12.81
C SER A 33 54.51 -41.33 -12.27
N PRO A 34 53.61 -41.09 -11.31
CA PRO A 34 52.67 -42.11 -10.87
C PRO A 34 51.61 -42.34 -11.96
N LYS A 35 51.39 -43.62 -12.32
CA LYS A 35 50.27 -44.04 -13.16
C LYS A 35 48.95 -43.77 -12.43
N VAL A 36 48.28 -42.67 -12.77
CA VAL A 36 46.91 -42.40 -12.31
C VAL A 36 45.94 -43.22 -13.14
N ASN A 37 45.19 -44.09 -12.47
CA ASN A 37 44.14 -44.93 -13.06
C ASN A 37 42.92 -44.05 -13.42
N VAL A 38 42.68 -43.81 -14.72
CA VAL A 38 41.68 -42.86 -15.24
C VAL A 38 40.26 -43.44 -15.33
N ALA A 39 40.08 -44.73 -15.03
CA ALA A 39 38.81 -45.43 -15.13
C ALA A 39 37.68 -44.93 -14.18
N PRO A 40 37.93 -44.45 -12.94
CA PRO A 40 36.84 -44.00 -12.05
C PRO A 40 36.28 -42.62 -12.44
N ILE A 41 37.07 -41.78 -13.13
CA ILE A 41 36.71 -40.38 -13.41
C ILE A 41 35.69 -40.29 -14.55
N GLN A 42 35.77 -41.19 -15.54
CA GLN A 42 34.77 -41.24 -16.63
C GLN A 42 33.41 -41.76 -16.18
N LYS A 43 33.35 -42.64 -15.17
CA LYS A 43 32.08 -43.17 -14.65
C LYS A 43 31.31 -42.13 -13.83
N ASN A 44 32.01 -41.26 -13.10
CA ASN A 44 31.38 -40.18 -12.35
C ASN A 44 30.81 -39.09 -13.27
N ASN A 45 31.51 -38.71 -14.34
CA ASN A 45 30.99 -37.72 -15.28
C ASN A 45 29.74 -38.20 -16.03
N ALA A 46 29.63 -39.50 -16.34
CA ALA A 46 28.43 -40.06 -16.99
C ALA A 46 27.20 -40.02 -16.07
N ASN A 47 27.37 -40.28 -14.77
CA ASN A 47 26.27 -40.19 -13.80
C ASN A 47 25.80 -38.74 -13.61
N THR A 48 26.72 -37.78 -13.49
CA THR A 48 26.37 -36.36 -13.33
C THR A 48 25.67 -35.80 -14.57
N GLN A 49 26.00 -36.30 -15.76
CA GLN A 49 25.31 -35.92 -16.99
C GLN A 49 23.88 -36.48 -17.06
N SER A 50 23.65 -37.70 -16.57
CA SER A 50 22.32 -38.31 -16.51
C SER A 50 21.40 -37.65 -15.48
N GLU A 51 21.94 -37.20 -14.34
CA GLU A 51 21.16 -36.48 -13.32
C GLU A 51 20.72 -35.09 -13.80
N ASN A 52 21.56 -34.40 -14.58
CA ASN A 52 21.22 -33.11 -15.18
C ASN A 52 20.15 -33.25 -16.27
N VAL A 53 20.17 -34.31 -17.08
CA VAL A 53 19.12 -34.58 -18.08
C VAL A 53 17.78 -34.87 -17.39
N ASN A 54 17.76 -35.71 -16.35
CA ASN A 54 16.52 -35.97 -15.59
C ASN A 54 15.96 -34.70 -14.91
N SER A 55 16.84 -33.82 -14.41
CA SER A 55 16.44 -32.54 -13.81
C SER A 55 15.85 -31.58 -14.85
N GLN A 56 16.38 -31.56 -16.07
CA GLN A 56 15.82 -30.78 -17.17
C GLN A 56 14.47 -31.33 -17.63
N THR A 57 14.30 -32.67 -17.71
CA THR A 57 13.01 -33.28 -18.06
C THR A 57 11.94 -33.00 -16.99
N GLY A 58 12.29 -33.06 -15.70
CA GLY A 58 11.38 -32.73 -14.61
C GLY A 58 10.92 -31.27 -14.61
N ASN A 59 11.80 -30.33 -14.96
CA ASN A 59 11.42 -28.92 -15.10
C ASN A 59 10.54 -28.67 -16.34
N GLY A 60 10.76 -29.39 -17.44
CA GLY A 60 9.90 -29.34 -18.62
C GLY A 60 8.46 -29.79 -18.33
N SER A 61 8.30 -30.86 -17.54
CA SER A 61 6.97 -31.35 -17.13
C SER A 61 6.23 -30.34 -16.25
N LYS A 62 6.90 -29.72 -15.28
CA LYS A 62 6.30 -28.68 -14.42
C LYS A 62 5.90 -27.43 -15.20
N GLN A 63 6.66 -27.08 -16.24
CA GLN A 63 6.35 -25.94 -17.10
C GLN A 63 5.11 -26.22 -17.96
N SER A 64 4.90 -27.47 -18.38
CA SER A 64 3.70 -27.92 -19.09
C SER A 64 2.45 -27.92 -18.21
N GLU A 65 2.57 -28.33 -16.94
CA GLU A 65 1.46 -28.28 -15.96
C GLU A 65 1.01 -26.85 -15.66
N ASN A 66 1.98 -25.92 -15.54
CA ASN A 66 1.68 -24.49 -15.38
C ASN A 66 0.99 -23.90 -16.61
N ALA A 67 1.44 -24.24 -17.82
CA ALA A 67 0.79 -23.80 -19.06
C ALA A 67 -0.66 -24.33 -19.17
N SER A 68 -0.90 -25.59 -18.78
CA SER A 68 -2.25 -26.16 -18.75
C SER A 68 -3.16 -25.45 -17.74
N SER A 69 -2.63 -25.16 -16.54
CA SER A 69 -3.35 -24.41 -15.50
C SER A 69 -3.70 -22.98 -15.91
N GLN A 70 -2.80 -22.30 -16.63
CA GLN A 70 -3.06 -20.97 -17.21
C GLN A 70 -4.16 -21.02 -18.27
N THR A 71 -4.17 -22.06 -19.11
CA THR A 71 -5.20 -22.25 -20.14
C THR A 71 -6.58 -22.47 -19.51
N HIS A 72 -6.65 -23.22 -18.41
CA HIS A 72 -7.89 -23.46 -17.68
C HIS A 72 -8.44 -22.19 -17.01
N ASN A 73 -7.56 -21.36 -16.44
CA ASN A 73 -7.97 -20.08 -15.84
C ASN A 73 -8.42 -19.05 -16.89
N GLY A 74 -7.77 -19.01 -18.06
CA GLY A 74 -8.22 -18.17 -19.18
C GLY A 74 -9.63 -18.54 -19.67
N SER A 75 -9.94 -19.84 -19.74
CA SER A 75 -11.28 -20.32 -20.09
C SER A 75 -12.35 -19.85 -19.11
N LYS A 76 -12.07 -19.90 -17.79
CA LYS A 76 -13.01 -19.42 -16.75
C LYS A 76 -13.23 -17.91 -16.80
N GLN A 77 -12.21 -17.13 -17.15
CA GLN A 77 -12.36 -15.69 -17.36
C GLN A 77 -13.23 -15.37 -18.58
N SER A 78 -13.10 -16.12 -19.69
CA SER A 78 -13.98 -15.96 -20.85
C SER A 78 -15.45 -16.29 -20.53
N GLU A 79 -15.71 -17.33 -19.74
CA GLU A 79 -17.08 -17.66 -19.28
C GLU A 79 -17.69 -16.55 -18.41
N HIS A 80 -16.90 -15.94 -17.53
CA HIS A 80 -17.33 -14.79 -16.73
C HIS A 80 -17.63 -13.55 -17.59
N ALA A 81 -16.81 -13.26 -18.60
CA ALA A 81 -17.02 -12.14 -19.52
C ALA A 81 -18.29 -12.32 -20.38
N SER A 82 -18.55 -13.54 -20.86
CA SER A 82 -19.81 -13.88 -21.55
C SER A 82 -21.03 -13.73 -20.65
N SER A 83 -20.93 -14.13 -19.37
CA SER A 83 -22.01 -13.99 -18.40
C SER A 83 -22.31 -12.52 -18.06
N GLN A 84 -21.28 -11.67 -17.98
CA GLN A 84 -21.44 -10.22 -17.81
C GLN A 84 -22.11 -9.57 -19.02
N THR A 85 -21.78 -10.02 -20.24
CA THR A 85 -22.36 -9.50 -21.48
C THR A 85 -23.86 -9.81 -21.55
N GLN A 86 -24.27 -11.03 -21.17
CA GLN A 86 -25.69 -11.41 -21.09
C GLN A 86 -26.47 -10.61 -20.04
N ASN A 87 -25.87 -10.32 -18.89
CA ASN A 87 -26.51 -9.48 -17.88
C ASN A 87 -26.62 -8.01 -18.32
N GLY A 88 -25.64 -7.49 -19.05
CA GLY A 88 -25.70 -6.15 -19.66
C GLY A 88 -26.84 -6.01 -20.67
N SER A 89 -27.07 -7.02 -21.52
CA SER A 89 -28.18 -7.02 -22.48
C SER A 89 -29.54 -7.03 -21.79
N LYS A 90 -29.73 -7.85 -20.74
CA LYS A 90 -30.97 -7.87 -19.92
C LYS A 90 -31.22 -6.53 -19.21
N GLN A 91 -30.17 -5.79 -18.87
CA GLN A 91 -30.28 -4.49 -18.25
C GLN A 91 -30.70 -3.40 -19.26
N SER A 92 -30.28 -3.50 -20.53
CA SER A 92 -30.73 -2.59 -21.59
C SER A 92 -32.22 -2.75 -21.92
N GLU A 93 -32.75 -3.98 -21.82
CA GLU A 93 -34.17 -4.26 -22.02
C GLU A 93 -35.02 -3.64 -20.91
N ASN A 94 -34.57 -3.71 -19.65
CA ASN A 94 -35.27 -3.08 -18.52
C ASN A 94 -35.25 -1.53 -18.59
N THR A 95 -34.18 -0.92 -19.09
CA THR A 95 -34.15 0.54 -19.29
C THR A 95 -35.08 1.00 -20.41
N GLY A 96 -35.29 0.19 -21.45
CA GLY A 96 -36.26 0.49 -22.51
C GLY A 96 -37.71 0.49 -22.03
N SER A 97 -38.05 -0.35 -21.04
CA SER A 97 -39.40 -0.37 -20.44
C SER A 97 -39.66 0.79 -19.47
N GLN A 98 -38.64 1.39 -18.86
CA GLN A 98 -38.81 2.56 -17.99
C GLN A 98 -38.99 3.89 -18.76
N THR A 99 -38.45 4.00 -19.97
CA THR A 99 -38.68 5.16 -20.85
C THR A 99 -40.10 5.20 -21.41
N GLY A 100 -40.81 4.06 -21.47
CA GLY A 100 -42.23 4.01 -21.85
C GLY A 100 -43.17 4.58 -20.80
N ASN A 101 -42.92 4.30 -19.51
CA ASN A 101 -43.80 4.73 -18.41
C ASN A 101 -43.61 6.20 -17.97
N SER A 102 -42.50 6.84 -18.34
CA SER A 102 -42.27 8.26 -17.98
C SER A 102 -42.91 9.25 -18.97
N SER A 103 -43.52 8.76 -20.05
CA SER A 103 -44.13 9.60 -21.10
C SER A 103 -45.56 10.09 -20.78
N THR A 104 -46.16 9.69 -19.65
CA THR A 104 -47.56 10.02 -19.31
C THR A 104 -47.73 10.99 -18.14
N GLN A 105 -46.65 11.54 -17.58
CA GLN A 105 -46.75 12.31 -16.33
C GLN A 105 -46.02 13.65 -16.30
N ASN A 106 -45.88 14.34 -17.44
CA ASN A 106 -45.39 15.72 -17.40
C ASN A 106 -45.94 16.61 -18.54
N SER A 107 -47.24 16.91 -18.45
CA SER A 107 -47.87 18.01 -19.19
C SER A 107 -48.37 19.05 -18.21
N ASN A 108 -47.46 19.74 -17.51
CA ASN A 108 -47.68 21.11 -17.05
C ASN A 108 -46.40 21.69 -16.46
N SER A 109 -45.65 22.43 -17.29
CA SER A 109 -45.01 23.72 -16.96
C SER A 109 -44.08 24.10 -18.11
N GLN A 110 -44.60 24.93 -19.01
CA GLN A 110 -43.78 25.72 -19.94
C GLN A 110 -43.04 26.80 -19.16
N SER A 111 -41.71 26.79 -19.22
CA SER A 111 -40.94 28.04 -19.38
C SER A 111 -39.55 27.77 -19.93
N THR A 112 -39.16 28.64 -20.83
CA THR A 112 -38.10 28.58 -21.83
C THR A 112 -36.72 28.98 -21.29
N ASN A 113 -35.65 28.21 -21.60
CA ASN A 113 -34.47 28.65 -22.38
C ASN A 113 -33.23 27.74 -22.21
N ASN A 114 -32.45 27.68 -23.29
CA ASN A 114 -31.29 26.86 -23.69
C ASN A 114 -30.25 26.41 -22.64
N PRO A 115 -29.56 25.26 -22.88
CA PRO A 115 -28.44 24.78 -22.06
C PRO A 115 -27.07 25.02 -22.73
N THR A 116 -26.23 25.80 -22.08
CA THR A 116 -24.76 25.64 -22.10
C THR A 116 -24.30 26.00 -20.71
N ASP A 117 -23.89 25.00 -19.93
CA ASP A 117 -22.72 25.05 -19.05
C ASP A 117 -22.80 23.95 -17.98
N SER A 118 -21.70 23.21 -17.92
CA SER A 118 -21.35 22.24 -16.89
C SER A 118 -21.44 22.89 -15.52
N LYS A 119 -22.55 22.63 -14.80
CA LYS A 119 -22.72 23.09 -13.42
C LYS A 119 -21.82 22.29 -12.48
N ASP A 120 -20.99 23.04 -11.77
CA ASP A 120 -20.27 22.62 -10.58
C ASP A 120 -21.20 21.98 -9.55
N ILE A 121 -20.85 20.74 -9.18
CA ILE A 121 -21.39 20.02 -8.02
C ILE A 121 -20.70 20.60 -6.78
N THR A 122 -21.19 21.73 -6.27
CA THR A 122 -20.67 22.37 -5.05
C THR A 122 -21.77 22.72 -4.04
N ASN A 123 -23.02 22.27 -4.24
CA ASN A 123 -24.12 22.60 -3.34
C ASN A 123 -24.34 21.54 -2.24
N SER A 124 -24.39 22.03 -1.00
CA SER A 124 -24.74 21.31 0.24
C SER A 124 -26.01 20.43 0.14
N ASN A 125 -26.94 20.75 -0.77
CA ASN A 125 -28.21 20.01 -0.93
C ASN A 125 -28.05 18.68 -1.67
N ASP A 126 -26.96 18.47 -2.43
CA ASP A 126 -26.70 17.17 -3.07
C ASP A 126 -26.20 16.12 -2.07
N ARG A 127 -25.77 16.55 -0.88
CA ARG A 127 -25.23 15.64 0.13
C ARG A 127 -26.30 14.78 0.79
N ASP A 128 -27.49 15.31 1.00
CA ASP A 128 -28.63 14.55 1.50
C ASP A 128 -29.14 13.54 0.45
N ASN A 129 -28.97 13.85 -0.85
CA ASN A 129 -29.17 12.88 -1.93
C ASN A 129 -28.08 11.79 -1.98
N ILE A 130 -26.84 12.10 -1.56
CA ILE A 130 -25.75 11.10 -1.44
C ILE A 130 -26.02 10.11 -0.30
N GLU A 131 -26.52 10.56 0.85
CA GLU A 131 -27.02 9.67 1.91
C GLU A 131 -28.14 8.74 1.40
N TYR A 132 -28.99 9.22 0.48
CA TYR A 132 -30.05 8.44 -0.15
C TYR A 132 -29.55 7.51 -1.29
N LEU A 133 -28.42 7.84 -1.93
CA LEU A 133 -27.78 7.03 -2.97
C LEU A 133 -26.87 5.93 -2.43
N LEU A 134 -26.57 5.95 -1.12
CA LEU A 134 -26.09 4.82 -0.33
C LEU A 134 -27.24 3.81 -0.13
N ASP A 135 -27.75 3.29 -1.24
CA ASP A 135 -28.64 2.14 -1.30
C ASP A 135 -28.13 1.06 -0.32
N PRO A 136 -28.99 0.51 0.56
CA PRO A 136 -28.60 -0.52 1.52
C PRO A 136 -27.94 -1.74 0.88
N THR A 137 -28.14 -1.96 -0.43
CA THR A 137 -27.49 -2.99 -1.24
C THR A 137 -26.19 -2.55 -1.92
N LYS A 138 -25.88 -1.24 -1.97
CA LYS A 138 -24.68 -0.63 -2.61
C LYS A 138 -23.64 -0.11 -1.61
N LYS A 139 -23.63 -0.62 -0.36
CA LYS A 139 -22.66 -0.29 0.71
C LYS A 139 -21.17 -0.47 0.36
N VAL A 140 -20.84 -0.84 -0.88
CA VAL A 140 -19.49 -1.16 -1.35
C VAL A 140 -19.04 -0.35 -2.56
N LYS A 141 -19.93 0.27 -3.36
CA LYS A 141 -19.52 0.90 -4.64
C LYS A 141 -18.56 2.07 -4.46
N TRP A 142 -18.62 2.75 -3.32
CA TRP A 142 -17.72 3.85 -2.99
C TRP A 142 -16.29 3.39 -2.70
N ARG A 143 -16.05 2.09 -2.45
CA ARG A 143 -14.72 1.48 -2.27
C ARG A 143 -14.06 1.16 -3.61
N GLN A 144 -13.81 2.18 -4.43
CA GLN A 144 -13.09 2.01 -5.69
C GLN A 144 -11.74 2.71 -5.64
N LEU A 145 -10.69 2.06 -6.17
CA LEU A 145 -9.35 2.65 -6.21
C LEU A 145 -9.30 3.94 -7.06
N THR A 146 -10.20 4.06 -8.03
CA THR A 146 -10.38 5.27 -8.83
C THR A 146 -10.83 6.49 -8.02
N ALA A 147 -11.26 6.29 -6.77
CA ALA A 147 -11.64 7.37 -5.87
C ALA A 147 -10.44 7.96 -5.10
N PHE A 148 -9.24 7.37 -5.17
CA PHE A 148 -8.04 7.99 -4.58
C PHE A 148 -7.58 9.17 -5.44
N LEU A 149 -7.74 10.36 -4.88
CA LEU A 149 -7.23 11.61 -5.45
C LEU A 149 -5.70 11.71 -5.28
N ASP A 150 -5.07 12.63 -5.98
CA ASP A 150 -3.64 12.89 -5.81
C ASP A 150 -3.32 13.33 -4.37
N SER A 151 -2.32 12.70 -3.75
CA SER A 151 -1.92 12.95 -2.34
C SER A 151 -1.59 14.42 -2.04
N SER A 152 -1.13 15.19 -3.04
CA SER A 152 -0.86 16.62 -2.90
C SER A 152 -2.13 17.47 -2.71
N GLU A 153 -3.30 16.90 -2.96
CA GLU A 153 -4.58 17.62 -2.93
C GLU A 153 -5.37 17.35 -1.65
N THR A 154 -4.98 16.35 -0.85
CA THR A 154 -5.72 15.92 0.34
C THR A 154 -4.83 15.87 1.58
N ASP A 155 -5.46 15.93 2.75
CA ASP A 155 -4.80 15.78 4.05
C ASP A 155 -5.53 14.72 4.89
N SER A 156 -4.83 14.02 5.78
CA SER A 156 -5.43 12.92 6.55
C SER A 156 -6.56 13.38 7.47
N ALA A 157 -6.57 14.62 7.95
CA ALA A 157 -7.68 15.24 8.67
C ALA A 157 -8.60 16.08 7.77
N ASN A 158 -8.29 16.21 6.49
CA ASN A 158 -9.09 16.94 5.52
C ASN A 158 -9.00 16.32 4.12
N PRO A 159 -9.63 15.16 3.90
CA PRO A 159 -9.57 14.46 2.62
C PRO A 159 -10.36 15.16 1.50
N LEU A 160 -11.01 16.30 1.78
CA LEU A 160 -11.79 17.11 0.83
C LEU A 160 -11.12 18.46 0.50
N LYS A 161 -9.84 18.66 0.86
CA LYS A 161 -9.12 19.93 0.64
C LYS A 161 -8.91 20.25 -0.86
N ASN A 162 -8.64 21.52 -1.19
CA ASN A 162 -8.24 22.01 -2.52
C ASN A 162 -9.15 21.60 -3.69
N ASN A 163 -10.45 21.91 -3.61
CA ASN A 163 -11.49 21.47 -4.56
C ASN A 163 -11.77 19.96 -4.53
N GLY A 164 -11.33 19.25 -3.47
CA GLY A 164 -11.60 17.84 -3.23
C GLY A 164 -13.09 17.56 -3.21
N LYS A 165 -13.64 17.36 -4.40
CA LYS A 165 -15.01 16.88 -4.60
C LYS A 165 -15.03 15.51 -3.93
N MET A 166 -16.06 15.24 -3.13
CA MET A 166 -16.34 13.86 -2.78
C MET A 166 -16.36 13.08 -4.09
N ALA A 167 -15.78 11.88 -4.08
CA ALA A 167 -15.91 10.99 -5.23
C ALA A 167 -17.39 10.92 -5.61
N PRO A 168 -17.76 10.66 -6.89
CA PRO A 168 -19.15 10.65 -7.35
C PRO A 168 -20.13 9.79 -6.53
N LEU A 169 -19.61 8.95 -5.64
CA LEU A 169 -20.31 8.03 -4.75
C LEU A 169 -20.27 8.44 -3.27
N GLY A 170 -19.86 9.68 -2.95
CA GLY A 170 -19.89 10.23 -1.59
C GLY A 170 -18.73 9.84 -0.68
N ALA A 171 -17.66 9.24 -1.23
CA ALA A 171 -16.47 8.92 -0.46
C ALA A 171 -15.44 10.05 -0.50
N ALA A 172 -14.69 10.16 0.60
CA ALA A 172 -13.44 10.89 0.66
C ALA A 172 -12.29 9.89 0.74
N ALA A 173 -11.17 10.20 0.11
CA ALA A 173 -10.00 9.34 0.10
C ALA A 173 -8.75 10.15 0.40
N HIS A 174 -7.79 9.52 1.05
CA HIS A 174 -6.51 10.09 1.37
C HIS A 174 -5.41 9.06 1.11
N VAL A 175 -4.27 9.53 0.61
CA VAL A 175 -3.04 8.75 0.50
C VAL A 175 -1.88 9.62 0.96
N ASN A 176 -0.98 9.05 1.76
CA ASN A 176 0.29 9.65 2.12
C ASN A 176 1.44 8.70 1.77
N GLY A 177 2.57 9.27 1.37
CA GLY A 177 3.76 8.53 0.94
C GLY A 177 3.92 8.45 -0.57
N ASP A 178 5.00 7.80 -0.99
CA ASP A 178 5.39 7.68 -2.39
C ASP A 178 4.68 6.48 -3.05
N LEU A 179 3.78 6.76 -3.99
CA LEU A 179 3.07 5.76 -4.79
C LEU A 179 3.82 5.36 -6.07
N ARG A 180 5.04 5.84 -6.29
CA ARG A 180 5.79 5.51 -7.49
C ARG A 180 6.32 4.05 -7.42
N TYR A 181 6.37 3.36 -8.56
CA TYR A 181 6.94 2.02 -8.77
C TYR A 181 7.89 2.02 -9.99
N SER A 182 8.60 0.92 -10.27
CA SER A 182 9.62 0.86 -11.35
C SER A 182 9.12 1.22 -12.77
N GLY A 183 7.80 1.23 -13.00
CA GLY A 183 7.17 1.64 -14.26
C GLY A 183 6.57 3.06 -14.25
N GLY A 184 6.76 3.83 -13.17
CA GLY A 184 6.30 5.21 -13.02
C GLY A 184 5.39 5.42 -11.80
N ASP A 185 4.55 6.45 -11.82
CA ASP A 185 3.59 6.69 -10.74
C ASP A 185 2.38 5.76 -10.89
N LEU A 186 1.98 5.04 -9.82
CA LEU A 186 0.82 4.15 -9.83
C LEU A 186 -0.43 4.85 -10.35
N ARG A 187 -0.62 6.12 -10.00
CA ARG A 187 -1.79 6.93 -10.36
C ARG A 187 -1.81 7.29 -11.84
N LYS A 188 -0.63 7.54 -12.42
CA LYS A 188 -0.48 7.99 -13.82
C LYS A 188 -0.46 6.85 -14.82
N ASN A 189 -0.32 5.61 -14.34
CA ASN A 189 -0.17 4.43 -15.18
C ASN A 189 -1.26 3.38 -14.92
N LEU A 190 -2.40 3.77 -14.32
CA LEU A 190 -3.52 2.85 -14.08
C LEU A 190 -3.99 2.13 -15.36
N ASP A 191 -3.91 2.79 -16.51
CA ASP A 191 -4.22 2.26 -17.85
C ASP A 191 -3.23 1.18 -18.36
N LYS A 192 -2.05 1.09 -17.72
CA LYS A 192 -0.99 0.12 -18.01
C LYS A 192 -0.95 -1.03 -17.01
N LEU A 193 -1.75 -0.95 -15.95
CA LEU A 193 -1.86 -1.97 -14.92
C LEU A 193 -3.07 -2.86 -15.20
N ASP A 194 -2.92 -4.14 -14.86
CA ASP A 194 -4.03 -5.07 -14.77
C ASP A 194 -4.46 -5.10 -13.30
N TYR A 195 -5.47 -4.29 -12.96
CA TYR A 195 -6.01 -4.18 -11.62
C TYR A 195 -7.54 -4.21 -11.65
N ASP A 196 -8.14 -4.90 -10.67
CA ASP A 196 -9.58 -4.82 -10.44
C ASP A 196 -9.88 -3.59 -9.60
N PRO A 197 -10.49 -2.51 -10.14
CA PRO A 197 -10.86 -1.33 -9.35
C PRO A 197 -11.87 -1.62 -8.25
N SER A 198 -12.51 -2.80 -8.29
CA SER A 198 -13.48 -3.27 -7.32
C SER A 198 -12.86 -4.19 -6.26
N PHE A 199 -11.54 -4.35 -6.18
CA PHE A 199 -10.94 -5.30 -5.20
C PHE A 199 -11.38 -5.02 -3.75
N LEU A 200 -11.50 -3.74 -3.36
CA LEU A 200 -12.03 -3.35 -2.05
C LEU A 200 -13.54 -3.60 -1.92
N THR A 201 -14.29 -3.49 -3.03
CA THR A 201 -15.74 -3.72 -3.10
C THR A 201 -16.09 -5.21 -3.01
N ASN A 202 -15.28 -6.06 -3.65
CA ASN A 202 -15.45 -7.51 -3.73
C ASN A 202 -14.95 -8.24 -2.48
N ALA A 203 -14.08 -7.58 -1.72
CA ALA A 203 -13.53 -8.09 -0.48
C ALA A 203 -14.56 -8.09 0.67
N GLU A 204 -14.35 -8.99 1.63
CA GLU A 204 -15.20 -9.13 2.82
C GLU A 204 -15.15 -7.85 3.66
N ILE A 205 -16.29 -7.46 4.25
CA ILE A 205 -16.31 -6.44 5.31
C ILE A 205 -16.01 -7.14 6.63
N ASN A 206 -14.78 -7.03 7.09
CA ASN A 206 -14.31 -7.64 8.32
C ASN A 206 -13.23 -6.74 8.93
N PRO A 207 -13.56 -6.00 10.01
CA PRO A 207 -12.65 -5.03 10.61
C PRO A 207 -11.45 -5.69 11.30
N ASP A 208 -11.49 -7.00 11.57
CA ASP A 208 -10.44 -7.74 12.29
C ASP A 208 -9.54 -8.56 11.34
N LYS A 209 -9.74 -8.44 10.02
CA LYS A 209 -9.06 -9.28 9.03
C LYS A 209 -8.20 -8.44 8.10
N LEU A 210 -6.89 -8.67 8.16
CA LEU A 210 -5.95 -8.17 7.17
C LEU A 210 -6.16 -8.92 5.85
N GLN A 211 -6.57 -8.19 4.83
CA GLN A 211 -6.76 -8.69 3.48
C GLN A 211 -5.60 -8.26 2.59
N HIS A 212 -5.37 -9.02 1.52
CA HIS A 212 -4.26 -8.81 0.58
C HIS A 212 -4.78 -8.86 -0.84
N SER A 213 -4.27 -7.96 -1.67
CA SER A 213 -4.50 -7.93 -3.12
C SER A 213 -3.19 -7.63 -3.83
N VAL A 214 -3.03 -8.23 -5.00
CA VAL A 214 -1.87 -8.04 -5.87
C VAL A 214 -2.29 -7.26 -7.10
N ILE A 215 -1.52 -6.22 -7.45
CA ILE A 215 -1.67 -5.49 -8.71
C ILE A 215 -0.55 -5.94 -9.64
N THR A 216 -0.92 -6.37 -10.85
CA THR A 216 0.02 -6.83 -11.88
C THR A 216 0.09 -5.85 -13.06
N ASP A 217 1.16 -5.94 -13.85
CA ASP A 217 1.19 -5.32 -15.18
C ASP A 217 0.50 -6.23 -16.22
N LYS A 218 0.39 -5.76 -17.47
CA LYS A 218 -0.19 -6.53 -18.59
C LYS A 218 0.55 -7.83 -18.94
N THR A 219 1.74 -8.05 -18.38
CA THR A 219 2.50 -9.30 -18.54
C THR A 219 2.22 -10.29 -17.41
N GLY A 220 1.42 -9.90 -16.41
CA GLY A 220 1.14 -10.69 -15.21
C GLY A 220 2.21 -10.56 -14.13
N LYS A 221 3.20 -9.67 -14.29
CA LYS A 221 4.23 -9.44 -13.27
C LYS A 221 3.65 -8.60 -12.13
N THR A 222 3.91 -8.99 -10.89
CA THR A 222 3.52 -8.22 -9.70
C THR A 222 4.22 -6.87 -9.67
N VAL A 223 3.44 -5.82 -9.47
CA VAL A 223 3.91 -4.43 -9.41
C VAL A 223 3.73 -3.87 -8.01
N VAL A 224 2.56 -4.07 -7.41
CA VAL A 224 2.23 -3.59 -6.05
C VAL A 224 1.51 -4.68 -5.27
N ASN A 225 1.89 -4.81 -4.00
CA ASN A 225 1.18 -5.55 -2.98
C ASN A 225 0.37 -4.59 -2.13
N THR A 226 -0.93 -4.79 -2.06
CA THR A 226 -1.87 -3.98 -1.28
C THR A 226 -2.37 -4.78 -0.09
N HIS A 227 -2.27 -4.21 1.09
CA HIS A 227 -2.76 -4.79 2.34
C HIS A 227 -3.81 -3.86 2.93
N PHE A 228 -4.99 -4.38 3.24
CA PHE A 228 -6.12 -3.54 3.61
C PHE A 228 -7.05 -4.21 4.61
N VAL A 229 -7.83 -3.39 5.28
CA VAL A 229 -8.92 -3.81 6.15
C VAL A 229 -10.17 -3.05 5.74
N ASN A 230 -11.29 -3.77 5.66
CA ASN A 230 -12.59 -3.22 5.29
C ASN A 230 -13.47 -3.12 6.53
N GLN A 231 -13.92 -1.92 6.85
CA GLN A 231 -14.98 -1.65 7.80
C GLN A 231 -16.29 -1.39 7.04
N THR A 232 -17.39 -1.05 7.70
CA THR A 232 -18.69 -0.81 7.05
C THR A 232 -18.71 0.50 6.27
N TYR A 233 -18.12 1.56 6.82
CA TYR A 233 -18.13 2.92 6.27
C TYR A 233 -16.75 3.43 5.85
N SER A 234 -15.70 2.66 6.11
CA SER A 234 -14.34 2.98 5.71
C SER A 234 -13.52 1.77 5.30
N SER A 235 -12.40 2.01 4.64
CA SER A 235 -11.39 1.01 4.31
C SER A 235 -10.03 1.69 4.38
N TYR A 236 -9.08 1.05 5.02
CA TYR A 236 -7.74 1.58 5.20
C TYR A 236 -6.72 0.54 4.77
N LEU A 237 -5.62 1.03 4.22
CA LEU A 237 -4.71 0.19 3.48
C LEU A 237 -3.30 0.74 3.45
N SER A 238 -2.36 -0.13 3.12
CA SER A 238 -0.99 0.21 2.82
C SER A 238 -0.53 -0.55 1.59
N PHE A 239 0.40 0.05 0.85
CA PHE A 239 0.90 -0.50 -0.39
C PHE A 239 2.40 -0.73 -0.30
N LYS A 240 2.91 -1.65 -1.11
CA LYS A 240 4.34 -1.77 -1.33
C LYS A 240 4.64 -2.23 -2.74
N ALA A 241 5.53 -1.52 -3.42
CA ALA A 241 6.01 -1.92 -4.73
C ALA A 241 6.92 -3.16 -4.61
N GLU A 242 6.76 -4.11 -5.53
CA GLU A 242 7.58 -5.33 -5.57
C GLU A 242 9.04 -5.01 -5.91
N VAL A 243 9.23 -4.08 -6.85
CA VAL A 243 10.53 -3.48 -7.16
C VAL A 243 10.52 -2.08 -6.58
N PRO A 244 11.24 -1.82 -5.48
CA PRO A 244 11.32 -0.48 -4.93
C PRO A 244 11.93 0.43 -5.98
N LEU A 245 11.37 1.63 -6.13
CA LEU A 245 12.00 2.62 -6.96
C LEU A 245 13.36 2.97 -6.40
N THR A 246 14.30 3.15 -7.31
CA THR A 246 15.59 3.73 -7.02
C THR A 246 15.57 5.16 -7.53
N SER A 247 15.48 6.14 -6.65
CA SER A 247 15.81 7.54 -6.98
C SER A 247 17.28 7.80 -6.66
N LEU A 248 17.83 8.88 -7.20
CA LEU A 248 19.10 9.40 -6.70
C LEU A 248 18.77 10.48 -5.66
N ASP A 249 19.47 10.49 -4.53
CA ASP A 249 19.46 11.66 -3.63
C ASP A 249 20.27 12.81 -4.24
N ASP A 250 20.34 13.93 -3.51
CA ASP A 250 21.08 15.13 -3.91
C ASP A 250 22.59 14.85 -4.11
N GLU A 251 23.09 13.73 -3.61
CA GLU A 251 24.48 13.27 -3.73
C GLU A 251 24.68 12.26 -4.87
N GLY A 252 23.61 11.95 -5.63
CA GLY A 252 23.67 10.99 -6.73
C GLY A 252 23.69 9.53 -6.28
N LYS A 253 23.35 9.24 -5.02
CA LYS A 253 23.28 7.88 -4.47
C LYS A 253 21.88 7.31 -4.61
N THR A 254 21.82 6.05 -5.02
CA THR A 254 20.57 5.31 -5.14
C THR A 254 19.88 5.17 -3.78
N VAL A 255 18.75 5.86 -3.62
CA VAL A 255 17.81 5.71 -2.51
C VAL A 255 16.66 4.83 -2.97
N LYS A 256 16.37 3.79 -2.20
CA LYS A 256 15.15 2.99 -2.41
C LYS A 256 13.96 3.79 -1.86
N ALA A 257 12.89 3.94 -2.64
CA ALA A 257 11.59 4.35 -2.13
C ALA A 257 11.09 3.20 -1.24
N LEU A 258 11.37 3.32 0.05
CA LEU A 258 11.18 2.27 1.06
C LEU A 258 9.86 2.42 1.81
N ASP A 259 9.09 3.46 1.52
CA ASP A 259 7.96 3.80 2.34
C ASP A 259 6.75 2.97 1.93
N ALA A 260 6.09 2.39 2.94
CA ALA A 260 4.79 1.78 2.81
C ALA A 260 3.77 2.91 2.98
N PRO A 261 3.24 3.51 1.88
CA PRO A 261 2.26 4.58 1.98
C PRO A 261 1.08 4.17 2.85
N SER A 262 0.53 5.13 3.57
CA SER A 262 -0.76 4.96 4.25
C SER A 262 -1.86 5.48 3.33
N ALA A 263 -3.04 4.89 3.43
CA ALA A 263 -4.19 5.38 2.70
C ALA A 263 -5.48 4.93 3.38
N TYR A 264 -6.53 5.71 3.13
CA TYR A 264 -7.89 5.31 3.46
C TYR A 264 -8.90 5.87 2.48
N ILE A 265 -10.06 5.22 2.43
CA ILE A 265 -11.26 5.69 1.77
C ILE A 265 -12.44 5.51 2.71
N ALA A 266 -13.30 6.51 2.82
CA ALA A 266 -14.41 6.47 3.76
C ALA A 266 -15.59 7.31 3.29
N VAL A 267 -16.77 6.97 3.81
CA VAL A 267 -17.96 7.80 3.80
C VAL A 267 -17.89 8.72 5.02
N PRO A 268 -17.52 10.01 4.88
CA PRO A 268 -17.27 10.87 6.04
C PRO A 268 -18.56 11.14 6.80
N THR A 269 -18.48 11.19 8.13
CA THR A 269 -19.58 11.72 8.93
C THR A 269 -19.84 13.17 8.53
N LYS A 270 -21.13 13.49 8.32
CA LYS A 270 -21.57 14.85 7.99
C LYS A 270 -21.05 15.81 9.06
N ALA A 271 -20.58 16.99 8.62
CA ALA A 271 -20.12 18.07 9.47
C ALA A 271 -21.28 18.74 10.22
N ASP A 272 -21.96 17.97 11.07
CA ASP A 272 -23.12 18.37 11.85
C ASP A 272 -22.87 18.05 13.33
N LYS A 273 -22.80 19.10 14.14
CA LYS A 273 -22.59 18.98 15.58
C LYS A 273 -23.73 18.19 16.26
N ALA A 274 -24.94 18.19 15.71
CA ALA A 274 -26.06 17.44 16.26
C ALA A 274 -25.84 15.92 16.21
N ILE A 275 -25.02 15.41 15.28
CA ILE A 275 -24.62 14.00 15.25
C ILE A 275 -23.74 13.69 16.46
N LEU A 276 -22.80 14.60 16.75
CA LEU A 276 -21.87 14.46 17.88
C LEU A 276 -22.57 14.67 19.22
N ASP A 277 -23.52 15.60 19.32
CA ASP A 277 -24.23 15.91 20.57
C ASP A 277 -25.10 14.75 21.07
N ARG A 278 -25.48 13.81 20.19
CA ARG A 278 -26.15 12.56 20.58
C ARG A 278 -25.21 11.57 21.27
N LYS A 279 -23.90 11.74 21.07
CA LYS A 279 -22.85 10.89 21.62
C LYS A 279 -22.04 11.72 22.61
N VAL A 280 -22.25 11.57 23.92
CA VAL A 280 -21.43 12.30 24.88
C VAL A 280 -19.97 11.80 24.83
N LYS A 281 -19.81 10.47 24.80
CA LYS A 281 -18.52 9.79 24.67
C LYS A 281 -18.66 8.53 23.83
N ALA A 282 -17.64 8.20 23.06
CA ALA A 282 -17.55 6.94 22.31
C ALA A 282 -16.15 6.33 22.48
N THR A 283 -16.10 4.99 22.47
CA THR A 283 -14.86 4.22 22.45
C THR A 283 -14.82 3.43 21.15
N TYR A 284 -13.74 3.56 20.39
CA TYR A 284 -13.50 2.89 19.13
C TYR A 284 -12.40 1.86 19.31
N LYS A 285 -12.59 0.66 18.76
CA LYS A 285 -11.57 -0.41 18.73
C LYS A 285 -11.37 -0.93 17.30
N GLY A 286 -10.14 -1.25 16.95
CA GLY A 286 -9.82 -1.83 15.66
C GLY A 286 -8.32 -2.07 15.53
N HIS A 287 -7.78 -1.83 14.34
CA HIS A 287 -6.39 -2.14 14.06
C HIS A 287 -5.62 -1.07 13.30
N THR A 288 -4.29 -1.10 13.47
CA THR A 288 -3.33 -0.43 12.61
C THR A 288 -2.75 -1.42 11.59
N ILE A 289 -2.49 -0.99 10.36
CA ILE A 289 -1.72 -1.76 9.37
C ILE A 289 -0.30 -1.17 9.32
N GLY A 290 0.69 -1.94 9.77
CA GLY A 290 2.08 -1.54 9.76
C GLY A 290 2.97 -2.55 9.05
N ASN A 291 3.97 -2.04 8.31
CA ASN A 291 4.99 -2.89 7.72
C ASN A 291 5.95 -3.39 8.81
N GLN A 292 6.15 -4.70 8.90
CA GLN A 292 7.07 -5.32 9.85
C GLN A 292 8.53 -5.03 9.50
N ASN A 293 8.85 -4.95 8.21
CA ASN A 293 10.20 -4.68 7.73
C ASN A 293 10.17 -3.93 6.37
N ARG A 294 10.80 -2.74 6.31
CA ARG A 294 10.98 -1.98 5.06
C ARG A 294 11.63 -2.78 3.92
N ASP A 295 12.25 -3.91 4.17
CA ASP A 295 12.85 -4.78 3.14
C ASP A 295 11.91 -5.87 2.60
N ASN A 296 10.73 -6.09 3.20
CA ASN A 296 9.79 -7.13 2.77
C ASN A 296 8.33 -6.68 2.66
N ASN A 297 7.47 -7.50 2.07
CA ASN A 297 6.03 -7.23 1.92
C ASN A 297 5.21 -7.74 3.12
N GLN A 298 5.79 -7.86 4.32
CA GLN A 298 5.09 -8.38 5.49
C GLN A 298 4.42 -7.26 6.26
N PHE A 299 3.09 -7.22 6.21
CA PHE A 299 2.27 -6.31 7.00
C PHE A 299 1.62 -7.05 8.15
N THR A 300 1.48 -6.35 9.27
CA THR A 300 0.86 -6.90 10.48
C THR A 300 -0.20 -5.95 11.00
N LEU A 301 -1.13 -6.52 11.77
CA LEU A 301 -2.10 -5.76 12.54
C LEU A 301 -1.52 -5.48 13.93
N GLY A 302 -1.61 -4.21 14.35
CA GLY A 302 -1.56 -3.82 15.75
C GLY A 302 -2.96 -3.50 16.24
N ASP A 303 -3.22 -3.56 17.54
CA ASP A 303 -4.51 -3.20 18.12
C ASP A 303 -4.53 -1.70 18.42
N ILE A 304 -5.64 -1.02 18.10
CA ILE A 304 -5.85 0.39 18.44
C ILE A 304 -7.14 0.56 19.24
N GLN A 305 -7.08 1.35 20.30
CA GLN A 305 -8.24 1.84 21.03
C GLN A 305 -8.19 3.36 21.09
N ILE A 306 -9.30 4.01 20.73
CA ILE A 306 -9.43 5.46 20.74
C ILE A 306 -10.70 5.85 21.49
N ASP A 307 -10.59 6.79 22.41
CA ASP A 307 -11.69 7.36 23.16
C ASP A 307 -11.94 8.80 22.70
N ALA A 308 -13.19 9.07 22.29
CA ALA A 308 -13.67 10.38 21.91
C ALA A 308 -14.61 10.94 22.99
N ASP A 309 -14.35 12.18 23.40
CA ASP A 309 -15.18 12.98 24.30
C ASP A 309 -15.73 14.16 23.48
N PHE A 310 -16.95 14.02 22.97
CA PHE A 310 -17.55 15.01 22.08
C PHE A 310 -18.07 16.24 22.82
N GLU A 311 -18.29 16.15 24.14
CA GLU A 311 -18.57 17.32 24.97
C GLU A 311 -17.33 18.22 25.05
N LYS A 312 -16.15 17.62 25.19
CA LYS A 312 -14.86 18.34 25.18
C LYS A 312 -14.31 18.59 23.78
N MET A 313 -14.90 17.99 22.76
CA MET A 313 -14.36 17.93 21.40
C MET A 313 -12.90 17.46 21.40
N GLN A 314 -12.61 16.38 22.14
CA GLN A 314 -11.26 15.81 22.25
C GLN A 314 -11.24 14.31 21.97
N ILE A 315 -10.14 13.83 21.42
CA ILE A 315 -9.91 12.42 21.12
C ILE A 315 -8.50 12.02 21.55
N SER A 316 -8.34 10.81 22.07
CA SER A 316 -7.03 10.26 22.49
C SER A 316 -7.10 8.73 22.50
N GLY A 317 -5.97 8.05 22.65
CA GLY A 317 -6.01 6.59 22.59
C GLY A 317 -4.67 5.92 22.81
N GLU A 318 -4.59 4.66 22.39
CA GLU A 318 -3.39 3.86 22.46
C GLU A 318 -3.33 2.80 21.36
N ILE A 319 -2.11 2.41 21.02
CA ILE A 319 -1.78 1.32 20.12
C ILE A 319 -1.01 0.27 20.91
N THR A 320 -1.46 -0.98 20.83
CA THR A 320 -0.87 -2.13 21.51
C THR A 320 -0.65 -3.28 20.52
N LYS A 321 0.05 -4.33 20.97
CA LYS A 321 0.38 -5.53 20.15
C LYS A 321 0.96 -5.22 18.78
N ARG A 322 1.74 -4.15 18.70
CA ARG A 322 2.41 -3.72 17.47
C ARG A 322 3.47 -4.74 17.05
N ASN A 323 3.70 -4.82 15.75
CA ASN A 323 4.83 -5.54 15.15
C ASN A 323 5.25 -4.84 13.85
N ASP A 324 5.50 -3.53 13.95
CA ASP A 324 5.69 -2.63 12.82
C ASP A 324 6.89 -1.70 13.01
N GLU A 325 7.31 -1.03 11.92
CA GLU A 325 8.46 -0.13 11.93
C GLU A 325 8.15 1.33 12.30
N LEU A 326 6.97 1.67 12.83
CA LEU A 326 6.60 3.06 13.17
C LEU A 326 7.70 3.75 14.00
N LEU A 327 8.20 3.09 15.04
CA LEU A 327 9.24 3.63 15.92
C LEU A 327 10.67 3.27 15.50
N ARG A 328 10.91 2.76 14.29
CA ARG A 328 12.25 2.30 13.85
C ARG A 328 13.33 3.37 14.00
N VAL A 329 13.05 4.61 13.60
CA VAL A 329 14.01 5.73 13.72
C VAL A 329 14.35 5.99 15.18
N ARG A 330 13.40 5.79 16.10
CA ARG A 330 13.60 5.99 17.54
C ARG A 330 14.46 4.92 18.19
N ALA A 331 14.58 3.73 17.59
CA ALA A 331 15.44 2.67 18.11
C ALA A 331 16.93 3.01 18.13
N LYS A 332 17.34 4.00 17.35
CA LYS A 332 18.70 4.54 17.36
C LYS A 332 18.97 5.45 18.55
N PHE A 333 17.98 5.77 19.38
CA PHE A 333 18.15 6.67 20.53
C PHE A 333 17.97 5.89 21.84
N LYS A 334 18.73 6.29 22.86
CA LYS A 334 18.70 5.65 24.19
C LYS A 334 17.49 6.06 25.03
N GLY A 335 16.82 7.15 24.67
CA GLY A 335 15.72 7.78 25.41
C GLY A 335 15.21 9.00 24.66
N ALA A 336 14.79 10.04 25.38
CA ALA A 336 14.28 11.28 24.77
C ALA A 336 15.38 12.19 24.17
N GLY A 337 16.64 11.98 24.57
CA GLY A 337 17.78 12.80 24.16
C GLY A 337 18.41 12.37 22.83
N TYR A 338 19.42 13.13 22.40
CA TYR A 338 20.21 12.86 21.19
C TYR A 338 21.19 11.69 21.32
N LYS A 339 21.35 11.15 22.54
CA LYS A 339 22.27 10.04 22.75
C LYS A 339 21.74 8.78 22.07
N GLY A 340 22.57 8.14 21.26
CA GLY A 340 22.11 7.11 20.38
C GLY A 340 23.09 5.98 20.12
N TYR A 341 22.75 5.21 19.09
CA TYR A 341 23.47 4.05 18.60
C TYR A 341 23.71 4.23 17.10
N THR A 342 24.89 3.84 16.64
CA THR A 342 25.24 3.77 15.22
C THR A 342 25.94 2.44 14.91
N THR A 343 25.85 2.00 13.67
CA THR A 343 26.68 0.91 13.13
C THR A 343 27.84 1.43 12.30
N ASP A 344 27.89 2.73 12.05
CA ASP A 344 28.93 3.41 11.28
C ASP A 344 30.01 3.94 12.24
N PRO A 345 31.26 3.42 12.18
CA PRO A 345 32.36 3.89 13.01
C PRO A 345 32.67 5.38 12.85
N GLU A 346 32.43 5.97 11.67
CA GLU A 346 32.72 7.38 11.42
C GLU A 346 31.68 8.30 12.07
N ALA A 347 30.46 7.81 12.28
CA ALA A 347 29.39 8.52 12.96
C ALA A 347 29.41 8.35 14.50
N ALA A 348 30.37 7.61 15.04
CA ALA A 348 30.47 7.36 16.47
C ALA A 348 31.16 8.54 17.19
N GLU A 349 30.44 9.17 18.12
CA GLU A 349 30.92 10.33 18.86
C GLU A 349 30.94 10.04 20.36
N PRO A 350 32.11 10.09 21.02
CA PRO A 350 32.21 9.84 22.46
C PRO A 350 31.26 10.71 23.28
N GLY A 351 30.38 10.08 24.05
CA GLY A 351 29.40 10.76 24.91
C GLY A 351 28.05 11.06 24.25
N THR A 352 27.96 10.96 22.92
CA THR A 352 26.73 11.18 22.13
C THR A 352 26.25 9.87 21.51
N THR A 353 27.06 9.22 20.67
CA THR A 353 26.62 8.08 19.86
C THR A 353 27.53 6.88 20.07
N ASP A 354 26.96 5.77 20.56
CA ASP A 354 27.70 4.53 20.78
C ASP A 354 27.75 3.70 19.50
N LEU A 355 28.94 3.24 19.12
CA LEU A 355 29.10 2.24 18.06
C LEU A 355 28.63 0.87 18.56
N ILE A 356 27.68 0.27 17.86
CA ILE A 356 27.20 -1.09 18.10
C ILE A 356 27.28 -1.91 16.81
N ASN A 357 27.31 -3.23 16.93
CA ASN A 357 27.29 -4.10 15.75
C ASN A 357 25.87 -4.14 15.12
N PRO A 358 25.75 -4.55 13.84
CA PRO A 358 24.46 -4.63 13.14
C PRO A 358 23.44 -5.55 13.82
N GLU A 359 23.87 -6.69 14.36
CA GLU A 359 22.99 -7.63 15.06
C GLU A 359 22.31 -6.97 16.26
N LYS A 360 23.05 -6.18 17.04
CA LYS A 360 22.51 -5.46 18.20
C LYS A 360 21.54 -4.37 17.78
N MET A 361 21.79 -3.72 16.65
CA MET A 361 20.87 -2.73 16.09
C MET A 361 19.54 -3.40 15.67
N GLU A 362 19.60 -4.56 15.03
CA GLU A 362 18.40 -5.33 14.68
C GLU A 362 17.61 -5.81 15.91
N GLU A 363 18.29 -6.21 17.00
CA GLU A 363 17.63 -6.49 18.27
C GLU A 363 16.89 -5.25 18.82
N LEU A 364 17.49 -4.06 18.73
CA LEU A 364 16.86 -2.82 19.17
C LEU A 364 15.64 -2.47 18.31
N TYR A 365 15.74 -2.65 16.99
CA TYR A 365 14.59 -2.49 16.09
C TYR A 365 13.48 -3.46 16.47
N ALA A 366 13.77 -4.76 16.60
CA ALA A 366 12.79 -5.78 16.95
C ALA A 366 12.05 -5.46 18.26
N LYS A 367 12.75 -4.97 19.28
CA LYS A 367 12.10 -4.57 20.54
C LYS A 367 11.17 -3.36 20.36
N HIS A 368 11.58 -2.35 19.57
CA HIS A 368 10.77 -1.16 19.29
C HIS A 368 9.47 -1.46 18.51
N ARG A 369 9.44 -2.56 17.75
CA ARG A 369 8.24 -3.00 17.03
C ARG A 369 7.06 -3.28 17.94
N SER A 370 7.32 -3.66 19.20
CA SER A 370 6.30 -4.09 20.18
C SER A 370 5.92 -3.05 21.23
N LEU A 371 6.59 -1.89 21.25
CA LEU A 371 6.32 -0.86 22.27
C LEU A 371 4.90 -0.31 22.14
N GLN A 372 4.20 -0.23 23.26
CA GLN A 372 2.91 0.48 23.34
C GLN A 372 3.12 1.96 23.03
N VAL A 373 2.18 2.54 22.28
CA VAL A 373 2.20 3.96 21.92
C VAL A 373 0.90 4.58 22.39
N LYS A 374 0.99 5.64 23.18
CA LYS A 374 -0.15 6.49 23.53
C LYS A 374 -0.34 7.56 22.46
N LEU A 375 -1.59 7.78 22.08
CA LEU A 375 -2.04 8.88 21.25
C LEU A 375 -2.49 10.00 22.19
N LEU A 376 -1.69 11.06 22.29
CA LEU A 376 -1.97 12.21 23.15
C LEU A 376 -3.22 12.96 22.64
N PRO A 377 -3.93 13.70 23.50
CA PRO A 377 -5.17 14.38 23.13
C PRO A 377 -5.05 15.24 21.86
N ALA A 378 -6.00 15.09 20.95
CA ALA A 378 -6.21 15.90 19.76
C ALA A 378 -7.57 16.59 19.84
N ASP A 379 -7.70 17.75 19.20
CA ASP A 379 -8.98 18.42 19.06
C ASP A 379 -9.80 17.80 17.93
N ILE A 380 -11.08 17.56 18.17
CA ILE A 380 -12.06 17.21 17.17
C ILE A 380 -12.53 18.51 16.50
N LYS A 381 -12.53 18.54 15.17
CA LYS A 381 -12.90 19.69 14.36
C LYS A 381 -14.06 19.35 13.44
N ILE A 382 -14.98 20.29 13.27
CA ILE A 382 -16.05 20.22 12.28
C ILE A 382 -15.71 21.26 11.22
N ALA A 383 -15.12 20.83 10.11
CA ALA A 383 -14.62 21.74 9.07
C ALA A 383 -14.62 21.05 7.71
N ASN A 384 -14.71 21.85 6.63
CA ASN A 384 -14.58 21.36 5.26
C ASN A 384 -15.50 20.18 4.92
N GLY A 385 -16.69 20.18 5.53
CA GLY A 385 -17.68 19.12 5.32
C GLY A 385 -17.39 17.81 6.05
N VAL A 386 -16.35 17.69 6.86
CA VAL A 386 -16.08 16.46 7.64
C VAL A 386 -15.99 16.75 9.13
N VAL A 387 -16.14 15.69 9.93
CA VAL A 387 -15.69 15.69 11.33
C VAL A 387 -14.32 15.01 11.37
N SER A 388 -13.30 15.73 11.80
CA SER A 388 -11.90 15.29 11.76
C SER A 388 -11.18 15.52 13.07
N PHE A 389 -9.97 14.98 13.16
CA PHE A 389 -9.07 15.19 14.29
C PHE A 389 -7.61 15.14 13.81
N GLU A 390 -6.77 15.91 14.47
CA GLU A 390 -5.33 15.92 14.20
C GLU A 390 -4.55 16.33 15.45
N ASN A 391 -3.39 15.69 15.65
CA ASN A 391 -2.36 16.20 16.55
C ASN A 391 -1.00 16.04 15.86
N ASN A 392 -0.28 17.15 15.82
CA ASN A 392 0.97 17.32 15.08
C ASN A 392 2.17 16.76 15.87
N ASP A 393 3.38 17.16 15.49
CA ASP A 393 4.62 16.62 16.06
C ASP A 393 4.62 16.57 17.60
N GLY A 394 4.88 15.37 18.13
CA GLY A 394 4.86 15.08 19.55
C GLY A 394 3.56 14.43 20.04
N ALA A 395 2.64 14.07 19.14
CA ALA A 395 1.36 13.45 19.48
C ALA A 395 1.45 12.01 19.96
N LEU A 396 2.56 11.32 19.69
CA LEU A 396 2.78 9.93 20.09
C LEU A 396 3.71 9.90 21.30
N GLU A 397 3.29 9.24 22.37
CA GLU A 397 4.12 9.01 23.57
C GLU A 397 4.39 7.52 23.77
N PHE A 398 5.64 7.14 24.02
CA PHE A 398 5.99 5.78 24.42
C PHE A 398 7.08 5.80 25.50
N GLU A 399 7.20 4.70 26.24
CA GLU A 399 8.28 4.50 27.21
C GLU A 399 9.46 3.82 26.51
N ALA A 400 10.61 4.50 26.44
CA ALA A 400 11.85 3.94 25.93
C ALA A 400 12.44 2.91 26.92
N PHE A 401 13.42 2.12 26.50
CA PHE A 401 14.00 1.06 27.35
C PHE A 401 14.73 1.57 28.60
N ASN A 402 15.13 2.85 28.60
CA ASN A 402 15.68 3.51 29.79
C ASN A 402 14.59 4.12 30.70
N LYS A 403 13.31 3.86 30.40
CA LYS A 403 12.11 4.39 31.08
C LYS A 403 11.82 5.88 30.84
N ASP A 404 12.54 6.52 29.92
CA ASP A 404 12.18 7.87 29.49
C ASP A 404 10.87 7.84 28.72
N LYS A 405 10.02 8.84 28.96
CA LYS A 405 8.88 9.12 28.11
C LYS A 405 9.34 9.91 26.90
N VAL A 406 9.16 9.34 25.72
CA VAL A 406 9.56 9.95 24.45
C VAL A 406 8.32 10.38 23.69
N LYS A 407 8.29 11.65 23.28
CA LYS A 407 7.26 12.19 22.39
C LYS A 407 7.78 12.28 20.96
N THR A 408 6.95 11.89 20.00
CA THR A 408 7.31 11.90 18.59
C THR A 408 6.08 11.91 17.71
N GLY A 409 6.26 12.17 16.42
CA GLY A 409 5.25 11.85 15.40
C GLY A 409 3.93 12.60 15.53
N SER A 410 2.98 12.22 14.69
CA SER A 410 1.67 12.83 14.57
C SER A 410 0.62 11.75 14.31
N TYR A 411 -0.65 12.08 14.51
CA TYR A 411 -1.76 11.26 14.02
C TYR A 411 -2.93 12.15 13.61
N ALA A 412 -3.68 11.70 12.63
CA ALA A 412 -4.80 12.44 12.06
C ALA A 412 -5.78 11.50 11.38
N GLY A 413 -7.04 11.91 11.27
CA GLY A 413 -8.09 11.11 10.67
C GLY A 413 -9.45 11.79 10.63
N ILE A 414 -10.45 11.03 10.23
CA ILE A 414 -11.85 11.46 10.17
C ILE A 414 -12.77 10.45 10.84
N PHE A 415 -13.95 10.92 11.23
CA PHE A 415 -15.07 10.06 11.55
C PHE A 415 -15.80 9.64 10.27
N ALA A 416 -16.26 8.40 10.24
CA ALA A 416 -16.94 7.79 9.12
C ALA A 416 -18.29 7.17 9.53
N GLY A 417 -19.21 7.18 8.58
CA GLY A 417 -20.59 6.73 8.77
C GLY A 417 -21.55 7.83 9.22
N PRO A 418 -22.86 7.62 9.05
CA PRO A 418 -23.88 8.63 9.30
C PRO A 418 -23.96 9.08 10.77
N ASN A 419 -23.51 8.24 11.71
CA ASN A 419 -23.52 8.55 13.13
C ASN A 419 -22.11 8.51 13.75
N ALA A 420 -21.04 8.66 12.96
CA ALA A 420 -19.67 8.49 13.46
C ALA A 420 -19.46 7.11 14.10
N GLU A 421 -19.90 6.05 13.43
CA GLU A 421 -19.75 4.65 13.83
C GLU A 421 -18.30 4.17 13.72
N GLU A 422 -17.51 4.82 12.87
CA GLU A 422 -16.13 4.45 12.59
C GLU A 422 -15.21 5.65 12.64
N ILE A 423 -13.92 5.38 12.85
CA ILE A 423 -12.84 6.33 12.63
C ILE A 423 -11.79 5.68 11.73
N VAL A 424 -11.15 6.49 10.91
CA VAL A 424 -10.10 6.04 10.01
C VAL A 424 -9.05 7.13 9.82
N GLY A 425 -7.79 6.76 9.64
CA GLY A 425 -6.74 7.74 9.50
C GLY A 425 -5.34 7.17 9.34
N GLU A 426 -4.37 8.01 9.69
CA GLU A 426 -2.95 7.74 9.63
C GLU A 426 -2.26 8.10 10.96
N ILE A 427 -1.24 7.31 11.31
CA ILE A 427 -0.24 7.65 12.33
C ILE A 427 1.13 7.72 11.66
N LYS A 428 1.91 8.75 12.00
CA LYS A 428 3.22 9.02 11.41
C LYS A 428 4.29 9.19 12.48
N ALA A 429 5.47 8.62 12.25
CA ALA A 429 6.66 8.88 13.05
C ALA A 429 7.91 8.96 12.17
N GLY A 430 8.35 10.19 11.88
CA GLY A 430 9.42 10.45 10.92
C GLY A 430 8.99 10.11 9.49
N GLN A 431 9.68 9.17 8.86
CA GLN A 431 9.35 8.65 7.52
C GLN A 431 8.49 7.37 7.58
N ASN A 432 8.05 6.95 8.76
CA ASN A 432 7.17 5.79 8.88
C ASN A 432 5.72 6.23 8.96
N PHE A 433 4.87 5.56 8.21
CA PHE A 433 3.44 5.79 8.12
C PHE A 433 2.74 4.46 8.40
N ILE A 434 1.66 4.50 9.18
CA ILE A 434 0.76 3.35 9.36
C ILE A 434 -0.68 3.85 9.20
N SER A 435 -1.50 3.07 8.51
CA SER A 435 -2.94 3.33 8.39
C SER A 435 -3.66 2.73 9.59
N PHE A 436 -4.78 3.31 10.02
CA PHE A 436 -5.61 2.72 11.06
C PHE A 436 -7.09 2.89 10.76
N GLY A 437 -7.89 2.00 11.33
CA GLY A 437 -9.34 2.13 11.41
C GLY A 437 -9.87 1.46 12.66
N ALA A 438 -10.96 2.00 13.20
CA ALA A 438 -11.61 1.47 14.40
C ALA A 438 -13.12 1.70 14.37
N THR A 439 -13.87 0.75 14.92
CA THR A 439 -15.34 0.78 14.99
C THR A 439 -15.77 1.06 16.42
N GLU A 440 -16.84 1.84 16.58
CA GLU A 440 -17.44 2.12 17.87
C GLU A 440 -17.87 0.82 18.57
N VAL A 441 -17.46 0.66 19.82
CA VAL A 441 -17.92 -0.41 20.68
C VAL A 441 -19.27 0.02 21.27
N GLN A 442 -20.34 -0.66 20.84
CA GLN A 442 -21.65 -0.46 21.46
C GLN A 442 -21.57 -0.83 22.95
N LYS A 443 -21.95 0.10 23.82
CA LYS A 443 -21.99 -0.10 25.27
C LYS A 443 -23.30 -0.71 25.73
#